data_AF-A0A7S3UZS4-F1
#
_entry.id   AF-A0A7S3UZS4-F1
#
_cell.length_a   1.000
_cell.length_b   1.000
_cell.length_c   1.000
_cell.angle_alpha   90.00
_cell.angle_beta   90.00
_cell.angle_gamma   90.00
#
_symmetry.space_group_name_H-M   'P 1'
#
loop_
_entity.id
_entity.type
_entity.pdbx_description
1 polymer ?
#
loop_
_entity_poly.entity_id
_entity_poly.type
_entity_poly.pdbx_seq_one_letter_code
_entity_poly.pdbx_strand_id
1 'polypeptide(L)'
;SAGAVVSVRSGFTVSADNQSLFVIGGFSGKEMNDVFRYDIQAQTWKEIYAPKNSPVRPFSVSAGAVVSGRIIFFGGEVEASNKGHEGAGGFAQDCQAFDGVDGSLSPIQIVSDQFPTARGWAAADVLGTDRLVVFGGLTGDDENPVRLNDVWVLEPY
;
A
#
# COMPACT_ATOMS: atom_id res chain seq x y z
N SER A 1 -1.84 -1.28 30.08
CA SER A 1 -0.92 -0.47 29.26
C SER A 1 -1.75 0.31 28.26
N ALA A 2 -1.47 1.59 28.05
CA ALA A 2 -2.09 2.32 26.94
C ALA A 2 -1.58 1.69 25.63
N GLY A 3 -2.49 1.14 24.82
CA GLY A 3 -2.14 0.57 23.51
C GLY A 3 -1.56 1.63 22.57
N ALA A 4 -0.88 1.19 21.51
CA ALA A 4 -0.37 2.11 20.50
C ALA A 4 -1.53 2.95 19.90
N VAL A 5 -1.32 4.26 19.77
CA VAL A 5 -2.31 5.18 19.20
C VAL A 5 -2.07 5.30 17.71
N VAL A 6 -3.00 4.78 16.91
CA VAL A 6 -2.96 4.86 15.44
C VAL A 6 -3.70 6.13 15.00
N SER A 7 -3.08 6.98 14.18
CA SER A 7 -3.79 8.15 13.62
C SER A 7 -4.84 7.73 12.59
N VAL A 8 -5.87 8.56 12.42
CA VAL A 8 -6.96 8.33 11.46
C VAL A 8 -6.44 8.44 10.03
N ARG A 9 -6.62 7.39 9.23
CA ARG A 9 -6.11 7.28 7.86
C ARG A 9 -6.76 6.14 7.09
N SER A 10 -6.54 6.11 5.77
CA SER A 10 -6.76 4.94 4.89
C SER A 10 -5.57 3.97 4.93
N GLY A 11 -5.61 2.87 4.17
CA GLY A 11 -4.48 1.91 4.09
C GLY A 11 -4.58 0.75 5.09
N PHE A 12 -5.78 0.24 5.31
CA PHE A 12 -5.99 -0.97 6.13
C PHE A 12 -6.12 -2.22 5.26
N THR A 13 -5.67 -3.36 5.78
CA THR A 13 -5.87 -4.67 5.14
C THR A 13 -5.99 -5.77 6.20
N VAL A 14 -6.53 -6.93 5.83
CA VAL A 14 -6.56 -8.10 6.70
C VAL A 14 -5.24 -8.85 6.62
N SER A 15 -4.83 -9.50 7.71
CA SER A 15 -3.72 -10.47 7.72
C SER A 15 -4.06 -11.72 6.91
N ALA A 16 -3.02 -12.42 6.44
CA ALA A 16 -3.17 -13.64 5.66
C ALA A 16 -3.85 -14.80 6.42
N ASP A 17 -3.72 -14.84 7.74
CA ASP A 17 -4.34 -15.85 8.60
C ASP A 17 -5.71 -15.41 9.16
N ASN A 18 -6.18 -14.22 8.78
CA ASN A 18 -7.41 -13.59 9.28
C ASN A 18 -7.48 -13.37 10.80
N GLN A 19 -6.34 -13.38 11.50
CA GLN A 19 -6.29 -13.18 12.96
C GLN A 19 -6.02 -11.72 13.34
N SER A 20 -5.62 -10.91 12.38
CA SER A 20 -5.24 -9.51 12.59
C SER A 20 -5.66 -8.59 11.45
N LEU A 21 -5.72 -7.30 11.76
CA LEU A 21 -5.80 -6.23 10.77
C LEU A 21 -4.48 -5.47 10.76
N PHE A 22 -4.11 -4.96 9.61
CA PHE A 22 -2.94 -4.10 9.44
C PHE A 22 -3.38 -2.70 9.03
N VAL A 23 -2.63 -1.71 9.49
CA VAL A 23 -2.63 -0.34 8.96
C VAL A 23 -1.21 -0.08 8.49
N ILE A 24 -1.02 0.12 7.19
CA ILE A 24 0.29 0.28 6.55
C ILE A 24 0.24 1.50 5.65
N GLY A 25 1.05 2.51 5.98
CA GLY A 25 1.07 3.78 5.27
C GLY A 25 -0.27 4.53 5.38
N GLY A 26 -0.76 5.02 4.25
CA GLY A 26 -1.96 5.85 4.17
C GLY A 26 -1.68 7.35 4.30
N PHE A 27 -2.73 8.15 4.41
CA PHE A 27 -2.63 9.62 4.51
C PHE A 27 -3.19 10.14 5.84
N SER A 28 -2.40 10.92 6.56
CA SER A 28 -2.78 11.60 7.82
C SER A 28 -2.20 13.01 7.86
N GLY A 29 -2.57 13.85 6.89
CA GLY A 29 -1.99 15.18 6.64
C GLY A 29 -0.67 15.14 5.86
N LYS A 30 -0.12 13.94 5.70
CA LYS A 30 1.00 13.57 4.83
C LYS A 30 0.92 12.07 4.59
N GLU A 31 1.68 11.59 3.61
CA GLU A 31 1.94 10.17 3.39
C GLU A 31 2.64 9.58 4.61
N MET A 32 2.15 8.42 5.03
CA MET A 32 2.61 7.74 6.22
C MET A 32 3.44 6.52 5.83
N ASN A 33 4.30 6.08 6.75
CA ASN A 33 5.19 4.93 6.57
C ASN A 33 5.22 4.01 7.80
N ASP A 34 4.35 4.26 8.78
CA ASP A 34 4.20 3.38 9.93
C ASP A 34 3.41 2.12 9.58
N VAL A 35 3.66 1.07 10.39
CA VAL A 35 2.95 -0.20 10.29
C VAL A 35 2.45 -0.57 11.67
N PHE A 36 1.14 -0.77 11.76
CA PHE A 36 0.47 -1.27 12.96
C PHE A 36 -0.27 -2.56 12.65
N ARG A 37 -0.25 -3.48 13.62
CA ARG A 37 -1.00 -4.73 13.62
C ARG A 37 -2.00 -4.70 14.76
N TYR A 38 -3.27 -4.89 14.44
CA TYR A 38 -4.34 -5.07 15.41
C TYR A 38 -4.64 -6.55 15.57
N ASP A 39 -4.44 -7.08 16.77
CA ASP A 39 -4.86 -8.43 17.12
C ASP A 39 -6.36 -8.45 17.38
N ILE A 40 -7.12 -9.22 16.58
CA ILE A 40 -8.59 -9.23 16.64
C ILE A 40 -9.07 -9.88 17.94
N GLN A 41 -8.42 -10.96 18.38
CA GLN A 41 -8.85 -11.70 19.57
C GLN A 41 -8.53 -10.93 20.85
N ALA A 42 -7.31 -10.42 20.96
CA ALA A 42 -6.86 -9.66 22.11
C ALA A 42 -7.39 -8.21 22.11
N GLN A 43 -7.89 -7.73 20.97
CA GLN A 43 -8.34 -6.36 20.76
C GLN A 43 -7.26 -5.32 21.07
N THR A 44 -6.02 -5.60 20.66
CA THR A 44 -4.87 -4.75 20.97
C THR A 44 -4.09 -4.35 19.73
N TRP A 45 -3.54 -3.13 19.77
CA TRP A 45 -2.63 -2.63 18.76
C TRP A 45 -1.17 -2.90 19.12
N LYS A 46 -0.40 -3.32 18.12
CA LYS A 46 1.05 -3.46 18.16
C LYS A 46 1.66 -2.59 17.06
N GLU A 47 2.61 -1.73 17.43
CA GLU A 47 3.46 -1.03 16.48
C GLU A 47 4.54 -1.99 15.96
N ILE A 48 4.63 -2.13 14.64
CA ILE A 48 5.68 -2.93 13.97
C ILE A 48 6.80 -1.99 13.51
N TYR A 49 6.44 -0.88 12.86
CA TYR A 49 7.38 0.16 12.45
C TYR A 49 6.88 1.55 12.88
N ALA A 50 7.72 2.28 13.62
CA ALA A 50 7.47 3.66 14.00
C ALA A 50 7.77 4.63 12.84
N PRO A 51 7.04 5.74 12.66
CA PRO A 51 7.24 6.65 11.53
C PRO A 51 8.67 7.17 11.37
N LYS A 52 9.33 7.50 12.50
CA LYS A 52 10.64 8.15 12.53
C LYS A 52 11.78 7.28 11.98
N ASN A 53 11.66 5.95 12.11
CA ASN A 53 12.71 4.99 11.76
C ASN A 53 12.18 3.86 10.86
N SER A 54 11.05 4.08 10.18
CA SER A 54 10.46 3.05 9.36
C SER A 54 11.29 2.82 8.10
N PRO A 55 11.61 1.56 7.77
CA PRO A 55 12.21 1.21 6.49
C PRO A 55 11.23 1.29 5.30
N VAL A 56 9.94 1.53 5.58
CA VAL A 56 8.88 1.65 4.58
C VAL A 56 8.95 3.04 3.95
N ARG A 57 8.88 3.11 2.61
CA ARG A 57 8.70 4.36 1.88
C ARG A 57 7.31 4.92 2.22
N PRO A 58 7.15 6.20 2.58
CA PRO A 58 5.82 6.78 2.79
C PRO A 58 4.94 6.65 1.55
N PHE A 59 3.67 6.30 1.73
CA PHE A 59 2.71 6.25 0.63
C PHE A 59 1.26 6.40 1.10
N SER A 60 0.41 6.83 0.19
CA SER A 60 -1.04 6.70 0.29
C SER A 60 -1.62 6.19 -1.04
N VAL A 61 -2.92 5.85 -1.07
CA VAL A 61 -3.68 5.48 -2.30
C VAL A 61 -2.98 4.48 -3.23
N SER A 62 -2.23 3.53 -2.64
CA SER A 62 -1.62 2.44 -3.37
C SER A 62 -2.63 1.35 -3.69
N ALA A 63 -2.33 0.57 -4.71
CA ALA A 63 -3.11 -0.61 -5.10
C ALA A 63 -2.53 -1.81 -4.35
N GLY A 64 -3.28 -2.45 -3.45
CA GLY A 64 -2.73 -3.57 -2.67
C GLY A 64 -3.72 -4.63 -2.25
N ALA A 65 -3.20 -5.82 -2.00
CA ALA A 65 -3.94 -7.00 -1.56
C ALA A 65 -3.02 -7.97 -0.80
N VAL A 66 -3.62 -9.00 -0.19
CA VAL A 66 -2.88 -10.14 0.37
C VAL A 66 -2.70 -11.19 -0.72
N VAL A 67 -1.47 -11.41 -1.16
CA VAL A 67 -1.12 -12.34 -2.24
C VAL A 67 -0.13 -13.37 -1.71
N SER A 68 -0.44 -14.66 -1.84
CA SER A 68 0.42 -15.76 -1.38
C SER A 68 0.98 -15.59 0.04
N GLY A 69 0.12 -15.14 0.96
CA GLY A 69 0.50 -14.96 2.37
C GLY A 69 1.30 -13.68 2.66
N ARG A 70 1.47 -12.79 1.68
CA ARG A 70 2.19 -11.51 1.81
C ARG A 70 1.25 -10.36 1.53
N ILE A 71 1.37 -9.27 2.25
CA ILE A 71 0.66 -8.01 1.93
C ILE A 71 1.51 -7.27 0.92
N ILE A 72 0.93 -6.92 -0.24
CA ILE A 72 1.66 -6.25 -1.32
C ILE A 72 0.92 -4.98 -1.70
N PHE A 73 1.66 -3.88 -1.80
CA PHE A 73 1.18 -2.61 -2.32
C PHE A 73 2.03 -2.20 -3.53
N PHE A 74 1.38 -1.92 -4.63
CA PHE A 74 1.97 -1.34 -5.84
C PHE A 74 1.68 0.17 -5.90
N GLY A 75 2.72 0.94 -6.20
CA GLY A 75 2.66 2.37 -6.45
C GLY A 75 2.23 3.19 -5.23
N GLY A 76 1.21 4.02 -5.44
CA GLY A 76 0.69 4.97 -4.46
C GLY A 76 1.26 6.38 -4.62
N GLU A 77 0.57 7.34 -4.03
CA GLU A 77 1.00 8.73 -3.91
C GLU A 77 2.10 8.84 -2.87
N VAL A 78 3.18 9.54 -3.21
CA VAL A 78 4.34 9.85 -2.37
C VAL A 78 4.49 11.33 -2.07
N GLU A 79 3.78 12.16 -2.83
CA GLU A 79 3.75 13.60 -2.70
C GLU A 79 2.35 14.09 -3.08
N ALA A 80 1.54 14.47 -2.10
CA ALA A 80 0.18 14.95 -2.34
C ALA A 80 0.13 16.20 -3.25
N SER A 81 -0.87 16.22 -4.13
CA SER A 81 -1.19 17.38 -4.97
C SER A 81 -1.50 18.63 -4.15
N ASN A 82 -1.04 19.79 -4.60
CA ASN A 82 -1.42 21.09 -4.02
C ASN A 82 -2.88 21.46 -4.31
N LYS A 83 -3.52 20.76 -5.25
CA LYS A 83 -4.96 20.87 -5.59
C LYS A 83 -5.81 19.82 -4.86
N GLY A 84 -5.22 19.03 -3.95
CA GLY A 84 -5.92 17.92 -3.30
C GLY A 84 -6.36 16.85 -4.29
N HIS A 85 -7.52 16.22 -4.07
CA HIS A 85 -8.02 15.13 -4.92
C HIS A 85 -8.46 15.58 -6.33
N GLU A 86 -8.46 16.88 -6.61
CA GLU A 86 -8.73 17.41 -7.95
C GLU A 86 -7.49 17.31 -8.86
N GLY A 87 -6.30 17.23 -8.27
CA GLY A 87 -5.02 17.14 -8.98
C GLY A 87 -4.41 15.74 -8.97
N ALA A 88 -3.18 15.66 -9.46
CA ALA A 88 -2.35 14.46 -9.44
C ALA A 88 -1.08 14.77 -8.63
N GLY A 89 -0.90 14.02 -7.54
CA GLY A 89 0.34 14.07 -6.77
C GLY A 89 1.50 13.39 -7.50
N GLY A 90 2.65 13.37 -6.85
CA GLY A 90 3.77 12.50 -7.24
C GLY A 90 3.42 11.05 -6.90
N PHE A 91 3.56 10.15 -7.87
CA PHE A 91 3.29 8.72 -7.68
C PHE A 91 4.57 7.89 -7.76
N ALA A 92 4.56 6.77 -7.08
CA ALA A 92 5.59 5.74 -7.21
C ALA A 92 5.16 4.63 -8.17
N GLN A 93 6.14 3.90 -8.69
CA GLN A 93 5.93 2.69 -9.51
C GLN A 93 6.43 1.41 -8.81
N ASP A 94 7.12 1.49 -7.68
CA ASP A 94 7.65 0.32 -6.98
C ASP A 94 6.55 -0.48 -6.26
N CYS A 95 6.89 -1.69 -5.84
CA CYS A 95 6.08 -2.47 -4.91
C CYS A 95 6.74 -2.47 -3.53
N GLN A 96 5.92 -2.42 -2.47
CA GLN A 96 6.33 -2.70 -1.11
C GLN A 96 5.58 -3.93 -0.62
N ALA A 97 6.31 -4.90 -0.06
CA ALA A 97 5.73 -6.15 0.43
C ALA A 97 6.06 -6.38 1.90
N PHE A 98 5.13 -7.05 2.57
CA PHE A 98 5.21 -7.39 3.98
C PHE A 98 4.79 -8.85 4.16
N ASP A 99 5.37 -9.52 5.15
CA ASP A 99 4.83 -10.79 5.64
C ASP A 99 3.38 -10.58 6.09
N GLY A 100 2.46 -11.43 5.63
CA GLY A 100 1.03 -11.25 5.85
C GLY A 100 0.57 -11.62 7.25
N VAL A 101 1.43 -12.14 8.12
CA VAL A 101 1.09 -12.56 9.49
C VAL A 101 1.69 -11.59 10.50
N ASP A 102 2.98 -11.26 10.39
CA ASP A 102 3.67 -10.41 11.37
C ASP A 102 3.88 -8.95 10.91
N GLY A 103 3.72 -8.67 9.62
CA GLY A 103 3.86 -7.33 9.04
C GLY A 103 5.30 -6.87 8.84
N SER A 104 6.28 -7.77 8.96
CA SER A 104 7.68 -7.48 8.67
C SER A 104 7.89 -7.23 7.17
N LEU A 105 8.80 -6.31 6.83
CA LEU A 105 9.17 -6.07 5.44
C LEU A 105 9.68 -7.35 4.78
N SER A 106 9.21 -7.56 3.56
CA SER A 106 9.45 -8.76 2.79
C SER A 106 10.06 -8.39 1.44
N PRO A 107 11.17 -9.01 1.00
CA PRO A 107 11.79 -8.67 -0.28
C PRO A 107 10.86 -8.98 -1.45
N ILE A 108 10.61 -8.05 -2.36
CA ILE A 108 9.74 -8.27 -3.51
C ILE A 108 10.49 -8.03 -4.80
N GLN A 109 10.36 -8.97 -5.73
CA GLN A 109 10.80 -8.79 -7.11
C GLN A 109 9.62 -9.04 -8.04
N ILE A 110 9.31 -8.05 -8.88
CA ILE A 110 8.42 -8.28 -10.03
C ILE A 110 9.30 -8.57 -11.23
N VAL A 111 9.20 -9.78 -11.77
CA VAL A 111 9.94 -10.18 -12.97
C VAL A 111 9.05 -9.91 -14.18
N SER A 112 9.33 -8.83 -14.92
CA SER A 112 8.59 -8.52 -16.14
C SER A 112 9.39 -7.64 -17.11
N ASP A 113 9.21 -7.86 -18.41
CA ASP A 113 9.75 -7.03 -19.49
C ASP A 113 8.95 -5.73 -19.69
N GLN A 114 7.73 -5.68 -19.15
CA GLN A 114 6.85 -4.52 -19.18
C GLN A 114 6.28 -4.29 -17.78
N PHE A 115 6.32 -3.04 -17.32
CA PHE A 115 5.92 -2.70 -15.97
C PHE A 115 4.97 -1.50 -15.99
N PRO A 116 3.92 -1.48 -15.15
CA PRO A 116 3.02 -0.33 -15.08
C PRO A 116 3.77 0.95 -14.73
N THR A 117 3.35 2.04 -15.35
CA THR A 117 3.79 3.38 -14.98
C THR A 117 3.42 3.71 -13.54
N ALA A 118 4.18 4.63 -12.93
CA ALA A 118 3.89 5.16 -11.59
C ALA A 118 2.44 5.64 -11.48
N ARG A 119 1.73 5.21 -10.45
CA ARG A 119 0.31 5.55 -10.27
C ARG A 119 -0.17 5.39 -8.85
N GLY A 120 -1.19 6.17 -8.50
CA GLY A 120 -2.01 5.98 -7.32
C GLY A 120 -3.48 5.84 -7.71
N TRP A 121 -4.37 5.72 -6.73
CA TRP A 121 -5.82 5.69 -6.93
C TRP A 121 -6.32 4.53 -7.80
N ALA A 122 -5.48 3.51 -8.01
CA ALA A 122 -5.84 2.32 -8.77
C ALA A 122 -6.62 1.33 -7.91
N ALA A 123 -7.48 0.54 -8.54
CA ALA A 123 -8.07 -0.62 -7.89
C ALA A 123 -7.10 -1.80 -8.01
N ALA A 124 -7.08 -2.67 -7.00
CA ALA A 124 -6.36 -3.93 -7.07
C ALA A 124 -7.12 -5.06 -6.38
N ASP A 125 -6.86 -6.28 -6.85
CA ASP A 125 -7.37 -7.51 -6.25
C ASP A 125 -6.42 -8.68 -6.55
N VAL A 126 -6.69 -9.85 -5.96
CA VAL A 126 -5.92 -11.07 -6.18
C VAL A 126 -6.48 -11.82 -7.39
N LEU A 127 -5.61 -12.18 -8.33
CA LEU A 127 -5.94 -13.07 -9.45
C LEU A 127 -5.35 -14.47 -9.22
N GLY A 128 -6.18 -15.43 -8.84
CA GLY A 128 -5.72 -16.76 -8.43
C GLY A 128 -5.24 -16.72 -6.98
N THR A 129 -4.03 -17.21 -6.72
CA THR A 129 -3.45 -17.25 -5.36
C THR A 129 -2.16 -16.45 -5.21
N ASP A 130 -1.56 -16.05 -6.33
CA ASP A 130 -0.16 -15.65 -6.44
C ASP A 130 0.06 -14.38 -7.29
N ARG A 131 -1.00 -13.75 -7.79
CA ARG A 131 -0.87 -12.55 -8.64
C ARG A 131 -1.74 -11.41 -8.15
N LEU A 132 -1.22 -10.20 -8.28
CA LEU A 132 -1.94 -8.96 -8.03
C LEU A 132 -2.44 -8.40 -9.37
N VAL A 133 -3.75 -8.27 -9.54
CA VAL A 133 -4.31 -7.51 -10.66
C VAL A 133 -4.49 -6.05 -10.24
N VAL A 134 -4.07 -5.12 -11.09
CA VAL A 134 -4.21 -3.67 -10.91
C VAL A 134 -4.98 -3.10 -12.09
N PHE A 135 -6.00 -2.30 -11.82
CA PHE A 135 -6.81 -1.65 -12.86
C PHE A 135 -6.83 -0.13 -12.70
N GLY A 136 -6.55 0.55 -13.81
CA GLY A 136 -6.66 1.99 -13.94
C GLY A 136 -5.75 2.78 -13.00
N GLY A 137 -6.32 3.79 -12.37
CA GLY A 137 -5.63 4.75 -11.50
C GLY A 137 -5.36 6.10 -12.16
N LEU A 138 -4.53 6.90 -11.50
CA LEU A 138 -4.09 8.22 -11.91
C LEU A 138 -2.56 8.24 -11.99
N THR A 139 -2.04 8.81 -13.08
CA THR A 139 -0.61 9.07 -13.30
C THR A 139 -0.40 10.50 -13.81
N GLY A 140 0.85 10.86 -14.12
CA GLY A 140 1.24 12.20 -14.52
C GLY A 140 1.54 13.08 -13.32
N ASP A 141 1.18 14.36 -13.43
CA ASP A 141 1.37 15.40 -12.43
C ASP A 141 0.22 16.41 -12.44
N ASP A 142 0.28 17.42 -11.56
CA ASP A 142 -0.76 18.45 -11.42
C ASP A 142 -0.99 19.30 -12.67
N GLU A 143 -0.06 19.32 -13.62
CA GLU A 143 -0.21 20.02 -14.90
C GLU A 143 -0.85 19.11 -15.95
N ASN A 144 -0.48 17.83 -15.97
CA ASN A 144 -0.89 16.85 -16.97
C ASN A 144 -1.40 15.55 -16.32
N PRO A 145 -2.53 15.57 -15.58
CA PRO A 145 -3.07 14.37 -14.95
C PRO A 145 -3.66 13.42 -16.00
N VAL A 146 -3.33 12.14 -15.90
CA VAL A 146 -3.82 11.11 -16.84
C VAL A 146 -4.55 10.00 -16.09
N ARG A 147 -5.85 9.88 -16.36
CA ARG A 147 -6.66 8.74 -15.88
C ARG A 147 -6.41 7.53 -16.75
N LEU A 148 -6.25 6.39 -16.10
CA LEU A 148 -5.89 5.15 -16.74
C LEU A 148 -7.07 4.17 -16.74
N ASN A 149 -7.11 3.31 -17.75
CA ASN A 149 -8.09 2.24 -17.93
C ASN A 149 -7.43 0.92 -18.35
N ASP A 150 -6.12 0.82 -18.18
CA ASP A 150 -5.32 -0.38 -18.43
C ASP A 150 -5.46 -1.39 -17.28
N VAL A 151 -5.15 -2.65 -17.57
CA VAL A 151 -5.08 -3.75 -16.61
C VAL A 151 -3.66 -4.27 -16.58
N TRP A 152 -3.12 -4.45 -15.38
CA TRP A 152 -1.82 -5.09 -15.15
C TRP A 152 -1.99 -6.30 -14.26
N VAL A 153 -1.26 -7.37 -14.55
CA VAL A 153 -1.13 -8.53 -13.69
C VAL A 153 0.32 -8.60 -13.25
N LEU A 154 0.56 -8.38 -11.97
CA LEU A 154 1.88 -8.44 -11.37
C LEU A 154 2.07 -9.81 -10.72
N GLU A 155 3.24 -10.41 -10.97
CA GLU A 155 3.64 -11.69 -10.41
C GLU A 155 4.79 -11.45 -9.41
N PRO A 156 4.47 -11.31 -8.11
CA PRO A 156 5.44 -11.04 -7.06
C PRO A 156 6.13 -12.32 -6.58
N TYR A 157 7.45 -12.36 -6.70
CA TYR A 157 8.32 -13.45 -6.23
C TYR A 157 9.26 -12.94 -5.13
#